data_AF-A0A946PRG2-F1
#
_entry.id   AF-A0A946PRG2-F1
#
_cell.length_a   1.000
_cell.length_b   1.000
_cell.length_c   1.000
_cell.angle_alpha   90.00
_cell.angle_beta   90.00
_cell.angle_gamma   90.00
#
_symmetry.space_group_name_H-M   'P 1'
#
loop_
_entity.id
_entity.type
_entity.pdbx_description
1 polymer ?
#
loop_
_entity_poly.entity_id
_entity_poly.type
_entity_poly.pdbx_seq_one_letter_code
_entity_poly.pdbx_strand_id
1 'polypeptide(L)' 'MGREQLSLVVITLNEEQRIQQCIESVPFADEVVVVDSGSTDRTIEIAEQAGARVIHQHWLGYGRQKQYAVEQANN' A
#
# COMPACT_ATOMS: atom_id res chain seq x y z
N MET A 1 16.10 -24.45 -0.48
CA MET A 1 14.77 -24.14 0.09
C MET A 1 14.53 -22.67 -0.14
N GLY A 2 13.45 -22.29 -0.83
CA GLY A 2 13.09 -20.89 -1.05
C GLY A 2 12.52 -20.27 0.23
N ARG A 3 12.72 -18.97 0.42
CA ARG A 3 12.01 -18.22 1.47
C ARG A 3 10.57 -17.96 1.01
N GLU A 4 9.63 -17.94 1.95
CA GLU A 4 8.27 -17.46 1.68
C GLU A 4 8.32 -16.00 1.21
N GLN A 5 7.48 -15.65 0.24
CA GLN A 5 7.36 -14.27 -0.22
C GLN A 5 6.41 -13.48 0.68
N LEU A 6 6.63 -12.17 0.79
CA LEU A 6 5.81 -11.31 1.63
C LEU A 6 5.31 -10.08 0.88
N SER A 7 4.01 -9.82 0.95
CA SER A 7 3.41 -8.56 0.49
C SER A 7 3.14 -7.62 1.66
N LEU A 8 3.57 -6.36 1.54
CA LEU A 8 3.05 -5.24 2.32
C LEU A 8 1.77 -4.74 1.65
N VAL A 9 0.67 -4.68 2.40
CA VAL A 9 -0.58 -4.05 1.96
C VAL A 9 -0.93 -2.87 2.86
N VAL A 10 -1.16 -1.70 2.27
CA VAL A 10 -1.48 -0.45 2.98
C VAL A 10 -2.78 0.12 2.41
N ILE A 11 -3.72 0.48 3.27
CA ILE A 11 -4.86 1.34 2.92
C ILE A 11 -4.51 2.77 3.34
N THR A 12 -4.79 3.76 2.49
CA THR A 12 -4.37 5.14 2.77
C THR A 12 -5.36 6.21 2.28
N LEU A 13 -5.27 7.39 2.87
CA LEU A 13 -5.91 8.64 2.46
C LEU A 13 -5.16 9.84 3.07
N ASN A 14 -4.51 10.66 2.26
CA ASN A 14 -3.76 11.86 2.65
C ASN A 14 -2.69 11.62 3.74
N GLU A 15 -1.76 10.71 3.47
CA GLU A 15 -0.65 10.35 4.36
C GLU A 15 0.73 10.70 3.75
N GLU A 16 0.84 11.81 3.01
CA GLU A 16 2.11 12.22 2.37
C GLU A 16 3.28 12.34 3.36
N GLN A 17 2.98 12.63 4.63
CA GLN A 17 3.99 12.77 5.70
C GLN A 17 4.53 11.44 6.24
N ARG A 18 3.84 10.31 5.98
CA ARG A 18 4.15 9.02 6.61
C ARG A 18 4.32 7.87 5.63
N ILE A 19 3.69 7.95 4.46
CA ILE A 19 3.59 6.81 3.54
C ILE A 19 4.97 6.30 3.09
N GLN A 20 5.93 7.19 2.84
CA GLN A 20 7.31 6.82 2.51
C GLN A 20 7.95 5.99 3.63
N GLN A 21 7.96 6.52 4.85
CA GLN A 21 8.55 5.84 6.00
C GLN A 21 7.86 4.50 6.30
N CYS A 22 6.55 4.41 6.08
CA CYS A 22 5.80 3.16 6.22
C CYS A 22 6.31 2.10 5.24
N ILE A 23 6.47 2.44 3.96
CA ILE A 23 6.94 1.53 2.92
C ILE A 23 8.39 1.11 3.19
N GLU A 24 9.26 2.08 3.49
CA GLU A 24 10.69 1.84 3.75
C GLU A 24 10.97 1.06 5.04
N SER A 25 10.00 0.98 5.97
CA SER A 25 10.15 0.26 7.24
C SER A 25 10.18 -1.27 7.10
N VAL A 26 9.77 -1.80 5.94
CA VAL A 26 9.68 -3.24 5.66
C VAL A 26 10.51 -3.64 4.42
N PRO A 27 11.83 -3.40 4.41
CA PRO A 27 12.69 -3.64 3.24
C PRO A 27 12.80 -5.12 2.84
N PHE A 28 12.24 -6.03 3.65
CA PHE A 28 12.21 -7.47 3.42
C PHE A 28 10.95 -7.95 2.66
N ALA A 29 9.96 -7.07 2.43
CA ALA A 29 8.79 -7.36 1.62
C ALA A 29 9.17 -7.45 0.14
N ASP A 30 8.61 -8.44 -0.56
CA ASP A 30 8.83 -8.69 -1.99
C ASP A 30 7.84 -7.91 -2.87
N GLU A 31 6.72 -7.48 -2.31
CA GLU A 31 5.70 -6.66 -2.97
C GLU A 31 5.17 -5.58 -2.03
N VAL A 32 4.88 -4.40 -2.57
CA VAL A 32 4.21 -3.32 -1.86
C VAL A 32 2.98 -2.90 -2.63
N VAL A 33 1.81 -3.02 -2.00
CA VAL A 33 0.51 -2.62 -2.54
C VAL A 33 -0.08 -1.53 -1.67
N VAL A 34 -0.39 -0.39 -2.29
CA VAL A 34 -1.06 0.73 -1.61
C VAL A 34 -2.44 0.91 -2.24
N VAL A 35 -3.48 0.79 -1.44
CA VAL A 35 -4.86 1.08 -1.82
C VAL A 35 -5.23 2.47 -1.32
N ASP A 36 -5.29 3.41 -2.25
CA ASP A 36 -5.57 4.82 -2.00
C ASP A 36 -7.07 5.12 -2.10
N SER A 37 -7.61 5.84 -1.11
CA SER A 37 -9.04 6.13 -1.00
C SER A 37 -9.46 7.49 -1.58
N GLY A 38 -8.63 8.09 -2.44
CA GLY A 38 -8.85 9.41 -3.03
C GLY A 38 -8.01 10.50 -2.36
N SER A 39 -6.72 10.25 -2.14
CA SER A 39 -5.81 11.28 -1.65
C SER A 39 -5.73 12.46 -2.62
N THR A 40 -5.68 13.65 -2.06
CA THR A 40 -5.58 14.94 -2.76
C THR A 40 -4.23 15.62 -2.53
N ASP A 41 -3.40 15.03 -1.68
CA ASP A 41 -2.03 15.45 -1.39
C ASP A 41 -1.03 14.61 -2.21
N ARG A 42 0.26 14.62 -1.84
CA ARG A 42 1.30 13.88 -2.57
C ARG A 42 1.40 12.39 -2.20
N THR A 43 0.45 11.84 -1.46
CA THR A 43 0.50 10.42 -0.99
C THR A 43 0.75 9.44 -2.12
N ILE A 44 0.02 9.57 -3.23
CA ILE A 44 0.13 8.67 -4.39
C ILE A 44 1.52 8.77 -5.02
N GLU A 45 1.96 10.00 -5.31
CA GLU A 45 3.27 10.26 -5.91
C GLU A 45 4.41 9.67 -5.06
N ILE A 46 4.37 9.90 -3.75
CA ILE A 46 5.39 9.43 -2.82
C ILE A 46 5.38 7.90 -2.71
N ALA A 47 4.19 7.27 -2.68
CA ALA A 47 4.08 5.81 -2.63
C ALA A 47 4.63 5.15 -3.91
N GLU A 48 4.30 5.68 -5.09
CA GLU A 48 4.83 5.19 -6.38
C GLU A 48 6.36 5.34 -6.44
N GLN A 49 6.89 6.48 -6.00
CA GLN A 49 8.34 6.72 -5.94
C GLN A 49 9.06 5.77 -4.97
N ALA A 50 8.38 5.37 -3.88
CA ALA A 50 8.88 4.38 -2.93
C ALA A 50 8.75 2.92 -3.42
N GLY A 51 8.31 2.70 -4.67
CA GLY A 51 8.22 1.38 -5.29
C GLY A 51 6.90 0.65 -5.03
N ALA A 52 5.89 1.33 -4.50
CA ALA A 52 4.56 0.73 -4.33
C ALA A 52 3.79 0.66 -5.64
N ARG A 53 3.02 -0.42 -5.81
CA ARG A 53 1.91 -0.46 -6.76
C ARG A 53 0.69 0.20 -6.12
N VAL A 54 0.34 1.38 -6.60
CA VAL A 54 -0.80 2.15 -6.07
C VAL A 54 -2.08 1.82 -6.85
N ILE A 55 -3.16 1.56 -6.12
CA ILE A 55 -4.49 1.23 -6.66
C ILE A 55 -5.49 2.20 -6.05
N HIS A 56 -6.27 2.87 -6.89
CA HIS A 56 -7.36 3.69 -6.39
C HIS A 56 -8.60 2.83 -6.07
N GLN A 57 -9.19 3.03 -4.89
CA GLN A 57 -10.45 2.41 -4.49
C GLN A 57 -11.24 3.35 -3.58
N HIS A 58 -12.45 3.74 -3.99
CA HIS A 58 -13.36 4.52 -3.14
C HIS A 58 -13.54 3.85 -1.77
N TRP A 59 -13.54 4.64 -0.71
CA TRP A 59 -13.58 4.13 0.66
C TRP A 59 -14.80 3.24 0.93
N LEU A 60 -14.56 1.95 1.17
CA LEU A 60 -15.60 0.96 1.46
C LEU A 60 -15.91 0.78 2.96
N GLY A 61 -15.21 1.54 3.83
CA GLY A 61 -15.11 1.26 5.26
C GLY A 61 -13.96 0.32 5.59
N TYR A 62 -13.50 0.35 6.85
CA TYR A 62 -12.22 -0.26 7.26
C TYR A 62 -12.09 -1.74 6.89
N GLY A 63 -13.08 -2.56 7.25
CA GLY A 63 -13.01 -4.01 7.02
C GLY A 63 -12.97 -4.37 5.54
N ARG A 64 -13.86 -3.77 4.74
CA ARG A 64 -13.94 -4.04 3.30
C ARG A 64 -12.74 -3.48 2.53
N GLN A 65 -12.23 -2.31 2.92
CA GLN A 65 -11.04 -1.75 2.28
C GLN A 65 -9.80 -2.61 2.57
N LYS A 66 -9.61 -3.06 3.82
CA LYS A 66 -8.51 -3.96 4.16
C LYS A 66 -8.60 -5.29 3.41
N GLN A 67 -9.79 -5.88 3.35
CA GLN A 67 -10.00 -7.13 2.62
C GLN A 67 -9.67 -6.96 1.14
N TYR A 68 -10.17 -5.89 0.51
CA TYR A 68 -9.84 -5.57 -0.87
C TYR A 68 -8.32 -5.44 -1.07
N ALA A 69 -7.61 -4.73 -0.18
CA ALA A 69 -6.15 -4.58 -0.27
C ALA A 69 -5.40 -5.92 -0.17
N VAL A 70 -5.85 -6.83 0.69
CA VAL A 70 -5.28 -8.19 0.80
C VAL A 70 -5.51 -8.98 -0.50
N GLU A 71 -6.68 -8.87 -1.11
CA GLU A 71 -7.00 -9.54 -2.38
C GLU A 71 -6.17 -9.03 -3.56
N GLN A 72 -5.51 -7.87 -3.43
CA GLN A 72 -4.59 -7.36 -4.46
C GLN A 72 -3.16 -7.87 -4.31
N ALA A 73 -2.81 -8.58 -3.24
CA ALA A 73 -1.48 -9.17 -3.06
C ALA A 73 -1.31 -10.44 -3.92
N ASN A 74 -0.12 -10.66 -4.49
CA ASN A 74 0.14 -11.77 -5.43
C ASN A 74 1.26 -12.73 -5.00
N ASN A 75 1.81 -12.58 -3.80
CA ASN A 75 2.99 -13.31 -3.33
C ASN A 75 2.69 -14.35 -2.26
#